data_AF-A0A9X9KDK9-F1
#
_entry.id   AF-A0A9X9KDK9-F1
#
_cell.length_a   1.000
_cell.length_b   1.000
_cell.length_c   1.000
_cell.angle_alpha   90.00
_cell.angle_beta   90.00
_cell.angle_gamma   90.00
#
_symmetry.space_group_name_H-M   'P 1'
#
loop_
_entity.id
_entity.type
_entity.pdbx_description
1 polymer ?
#
loop_
_entity_poly.entity_id
_entity_poly.type
_entity_poly.pdbx_seq_one_letter_code
_entity_poly.pdbx_strand_id
1 'polypeptide(L)'
;MQYYDRLRLTSACVLGKNKFCAAFSEADYDDMYSFILVFEGDFEQPWTRFDVPRIIDSTTGWSGADGKPVVYVKSDEGDVYSLSAGEEPRHEKIEGSGVYSEDAEGLGYTVSVR
;
A
#
# COMPACT_ATOMS: atom_id res chain seq x y z
N MET A 1 -14.81 -22.63 -14.37
CA MET A 1 -15.00 -21.68 -13.26
C MET A 1 -13.67 -20.99 -13.09
N GLN A 2 -13.59 -19.71 -13.46
CA GLN A 2 -12.38 -18.91 -13.25
C GLN A 2 -12.33 -18.63 -11.74
N TYR A 3 -11.29 -19.11 -11.06
CA TYR A 3 -11.01 -18.65 -9.70
C TYR A 3 -10.66 -17.17 -9.85
N TYR A 4 -11.55 -16.29 -9.41
CA TYR A 4 -11.14 -14.91 -9.19
C TYR A 4 -10.19 -14.95 -8.01
N ASP A 5 -8.95 -14.53 -8.22
CA ASP A 5 -8.06 -14.27 -7.09
C ASP A 5 -8.76 -13.30 -6.16
N ARG A 6 -8.93 -13.74 -4.91
CA ARG A 6 -9.70 -13.00 -3.92
C ARG A 6 -8.86 -11.82 -3.47
N LEU A 7 -9.09 -10.67 -4.09
CA LEU A 7 -8.64 -9.39 -3.58
C LEU A 7 -9.12 -9.22 -2.14
N ARG A 8 -8.17 -9.08 -1.22
CA ARG A 8 -8.39 -8.99 0.21
C ARG A 8 -8.16 -7.55 0.65
N LEU A 9 -9.07 -6.99 1.44
CA LEU A 9 -8.78 -5.78 2.21
C LEU A 9 -7.65 -6.08 3.20
N THR A 10 -6.47 -5.53 2.98
CA THR A 10 -5.27 -5.79 3.78
C THR A 10 -5.03 -4.72 4.83
N SER A 11 -5.28 -3.46 4.48
CA SER A 11 -5.14 -2.33 5.40
C SER A 11 -6.10 -1.20 5.06
N ALA A 12 -6.46 -0.39 6.05
CA ALA A 12 -7.23 0.83 5.86
C ALA A 12 -6.87 1.86 6.93
N CYS A 13 -7.02 3.15 6.61
CA CYS A 13 -6.84 4.25 7.56
C CYS A 13 -7.91 5.33 7.38
N VAL A 14 -8.33 5.93 8.49
CA VAL A 14 -9.25 7.07 8.51
C VAL A 14 -8.43 8.35 8.61
N LEU A 15 -8.70 9.32 7.73
CA LEU A 15 -8.00 10.60 7.66
C LEU A 15 -8.87 11.76 8.18
N GLY A 16 -10.18 11.53 8.26
CA GLY A 16 -11.18 12.47 8.75
C GLY A 16 -12.61 11.95 8.59
N LYS A 17 -13.60 12.78 8.87
CA LYS A 17 -15.03 12.40 8.85
C LYS A 17 -15.51 11.85 7.50
N ASN A 18 -14.98 12.37 6.40
CA ASN A 18 -15.39 12.04 5.03
C ASN A 18 -14.20 11.68 4.12
N LYS A 19 -13.08 11.26 4.74
CA LYS A 19 -11.80 11.00 4.08
C LYS A 19 -11.14 9.77 4.69
N PHE A 20 -10.87 8.77 3.86
CA PHE A 20 -10.24 7.53 4.29
C PHE A 20 -9.55 6.85 3.12
N CYS A 21 -8.74 5.85 3.42
CA CYS A 21 -8.05 5.03 2.44
C CYS A 21 -8.24 3.54 2.77
N ALA A 22 -8.32 2.70 1.75
CA ALA A 22 -8.35 1.26 1.85
C ALA A 22 -7.43 0.62 0.79
N ALA A 23 -6.57 -0.29 1.23
CA ALA A 23 -5.69 -1.08 0.38
C ALA A 23 -6.26 -2.50 0.23
N PHE A 24 -6.27 -2.97 -1.01
CA PHE A 24 -6.66 -4.32 -1.37
C PHE A 24 -5.49 -4.99 -2.07
N SER A 25 -5.10 -6.16 -1.60
CA SER A 25 -3.99 -6.92 -2.15
C SER A 25 -4.44 -8.29 -2.61
N GLU A 26 -3.74 -8.83 -3.59
CA GLU A 26 -3.85 -10.24 -3.95
C GLU A 26 -3.31 -11.14 -2.83
N ALA A 27 -3.70 -12.42 -2.89
CA ALA A 27 -3.24 -13.42 -1.93
C ALA A 27 -2.00 -14.17 -2.42
N ASP A 28 -1.72 -14.10 -3.73
CA ASP A 28 -0.61 -14.80 -4.36
C ASP A 28 0.65 -13.92 -4.36
N TYR A 29 1.78 -14.55 -4.02
CA TYR A 29 3.11 -13.94 -4.02
C TYR A 29 3.78 -14.04 -5.39
N ASP A 30 3.29 -14.91 -6.29
CA ASP A 30 3.82 -15.05 -7.64
C ASP A 30 3.30 -13.94 -8.59
N ASP A 31 2.18 -13.28 -8.25
CA ASP A 31 1.62 -12.13 -8.98
C ASP A 31 1.27 -10.99 -8.00
N MET A 32 2.29 -10.40 -7.37
CA MET A 32 2.08 -9.39 -6.34
C MET A 32 1.44 -8.13 -6.91
N TYR A 33 0.20 -7.89 -6.50
CA TYR A 33 -0.55 -6.73 -6.89
C TYR A 33 -1.43 -6.20 -5.77
N SER A 34 -1.49 -4.87 -5.66
CA SER A 34 -2.47 -4.19 -4.84
C SER A 34 -3.04 -2.98 -5.55
N PHE A 35 -4.27 -2.64 -5.20
CA PHE A 35 -4.81 -1.31 -5.48
C PHE A 35 -5.26 -0.64 -4.19
N ILE A 36 -5.08 0.67 -4.16
CA ILE A 36 -5.41 1.55 -3.05
C ILE A 36 -6.52 2.47 -3.52
N LEU A 37 -7.61 2.52 -2.75
CA LEU A 37 -8.69 3.46 -2.96
C LEU A 37 -8.64 4.55 -1.89
N VAL A 38 -8.51 5.80 -2.34
CA VAL A 38 -8.60 6.99 -1.50
C VAL A 38 -9.95 7.66 -1.74
N PHE A 39 -10.70 7.86 -0.66
CA PHE A 39 -12.01 8.49 -0.68
C PHE A 39 -11.93 9.94 -0.21
N GLU A 40 -12.52 10.84 -1.00
CA GLU A 40 -12.67 12.27 -0.75
C GLU A 40 -14.11 12.69 -1.01
N GLY A 41 -14.99 12.53 -0.01
CA GLY A 41 -16.44 12.66 -0.24
C GLY A 41 -16.96 14.09 -0.49
N ASP A 42 -16.09 15.09 -0.61
CA ASP A 42 -16.46 16.47 -0.93
C ASP A 42 -16.46 16.73 -2.47
N PHE A 43 -16.04 15.75 -3.27
CA PHE A 43 -15.97 15.82 -4.74
C PHE A 43 -17.04 14.95 -5.42
N GLU A 44 -17.45 15.34 -6.65
CA GLU A 44 -18.41 14.59 -7.47
C GLU A 44 -17.88 13.22 -7.89
N GLN A 45 -16.57 13.11 -8.13
CA GLN A 45 -15.86 11.84 -8.28
C GLN A 45 -14.95 11.65 -7.06
N PRO A 46 -15.45 11.04 -5.97
CA PRO A 46 -14.77 11.04 -4.68
C PRO A 46 -13.71 9.94 -4.56
N TRP A 47 -13.47 9.15 -5.60
CA TRP A 47 -12.57 8.01 -5.55
C TRP A 47 -11.34 8.25 -6.42
N THR A 48 -10.17 8.16 -5.80
CA THR A 48 -8.89 8.03 -6.51
C THR A 48 -8.37 6.62 -6.31
N ARG A 49 -7.92 5.98 -7.40
CA ARG A 49 -7.30 4.65 -7.38
C ARG A 49 -5.82 4.78 -7.68
N PHE A 50 -5.02 4.06 -6.91
CA PHE A 50 -3.60 3.84 -7.17
C PHE A 50 -3.34 2.34 -7.28
N ASP A 51 -2.46 1.95 -8.20
CA ASP A 51 -2.08 0.57 -8.42
C ASP A 51 -0.59 0.41 -8.08
N VAL A 52 -0.24 -0.62 -7.30
CA VAL A 52 1.15 -0.87 -6.87
C VAL A 52 1.49 -2.35 -7.08
N PRO A 53 2.68 -2.68 -7.63
CA PRO A 53 3.10 -4.05 -7.93
C PRO A 53 3.69 -4.75 -6.69
N ARG A 54 2.99 -4.68 -5.56
CA ARG A 54 3.39 -5.19 -4.24
C ARG A 54 2.18 -5.59 -3.43
N ILE A 55 2.37 -6.48 -2.45
CA ILE A 55 1.40 -6.75 -1.39
C ILE A 55 1.52 -5.64 -0.33
N ILE A 56 0.42 -4.97 0.00
CA ILE A 56 0.39 -3.89 0.99
C ILE A 56 0.03 -4.44 2.36
N ASP A 57 0.87 -4.17 3.35
CA ASP A 57 0.68 -4.63 4.74
C ASP A 57 0.07 -3.56 5.64
N SER A 58 0.27 -2.28 5.32
CA SER A 58 -0.11 -1.17 6.17
C SER A 58 -0.36 0.11 5.39
N THR A 59 -1.25 0.92 5.95
CA THR A 59 -1.67 2.22 5.41
C THR A 59 -1.69 3.24 6.54
N THR A 60 -1.17 4.43 6.29
CA THR A 60 -1.29 5.58 7.17
C THR A 60 -1.47 6.84 6.34
N GLY A 61 -1.74 7.97 6.97
CA GLY A 61 -1.88 9.23 6.26
C GLY A 61 -2.44 10.33 7.13
N TRP A 62 -2.62 11.49 6.52
CA TRP A 62 -3.25 12.65 7.13
C TRP A 62 -3.94 13.52 6.07
N SER A 63 -4.68 14.53 6.53
CA SER A 63 -5.15 15.59 5.64
C SER A 63 -4.04 16.64 5.49
N GLY A 64 -3.58 16.85 4.25
CA GLY A 64 -2.58 17.86 3.90
C GLY A 64 -3.04 19.28 4.19
N ALA A 65 -2.12 20.25 4.07
CA ALA A 65 -2.40 21.66 4.34
C ALA A 65 -3.44 22.26 3.38
N ASP A 66 -3.58 21.70 2.18
CA ASP A 66 -4.60 22.04 1.19
C ASP A 66 -5.92 21.28 1.41
N GLY A 67 -6.01 20.47 2.46
CA GLY A 67 -7.16 19.65 2.80
C GLY A 67 -7.25 18.33 2.03
N LYS A 68 -6.33 18.03 1.10
CA LYS A 68 -6.33 16.76 0.36
C LYS A 68 -5.72 15.63 1.18
N PRO A 69 -6.17 14.37 1.02
CA PRO A 69 -5.48 13.22 1.57
C PRO A 69 -4.03 13.13 1.10
N VAL A 70 -3.13 12.92 2.05
CA VAL A 70 -1.78 12.42 1.80
C VAL A 70 -1.70 11.05 2.46
N VAL A 71 -1.56 10.01 1.65
CA VAL A 71 -1.59 8.62 2.09
C VAL A 71 -0.22 7.99 1.90
N TYR A 72 0.21 7.20 2.87
CA TYR A 72 1.38 6.35 2.76
C TYR A 72 0.96 4.90 2.88
N VAL A 73 1.45 4.06 1.98
CA VAL A 73 1.28 2.61 2.07
C VAL A 73 2.64 1.95 2.09
N LYS A 74 2.76 0.87 2.86
CA LYS A 74 3.98 0.07 2.96
C LYS A 74 3.69 -1.35 2.48
N SER A 75 4.63 -1.92 1.73
CA SER A 75 4.59 -3.33 1.35
C SER A 75 5.08 -4.23 2.49
N ASP A 76 4.73 -5.51 2.43
CA ASP A 76 5.31 -6.52 3.33
C ASP A 76 6.84 -6.65 3.19
N GLU A 77 7.39 -6.29 2.03
CA GLU A 77 8.82 -6.18 1.79
C GLU A 77 9.40 -4.79 2.11
N GLY A 78 8.64 -3.81 2.60
CA GLY A 78 9.18 -2.51 3.04
C GLY A 78 9.40 -1.45 1.96
N ASP A 79 8.78 -1.62 0.79
CA ASP A 79 8.55 -0.52 -0.14
C ASP A 79 7.53 0.44 0.48
N VAL A 80 7.79 1.74 0.41
CA VAL A 80 6.89 2.80 0.89
C VAL A 80 6.46 3.64 -0.29
N TYR A 81 5.16 3.82 -0.44
CA TYR A 81 4.57 4.67 -1.48
C TYR A 81 3.85 5.84 -0.85
N SER A 82 4.17 7.06 -1.30
CA SER A 82 3.44 8.28 -0.98
C SER A 82 2.44 8.55 -2.10
N LEU A 83 1.16 8.57 -1.75
CA LEU A 83 0.02 8.69 -2.65
C LEU A 83 -0.71 10.01 -2.39
N SER A 84 -0.78 10.85 -3.41
CA SER A 84 -1.49 12.13 -3.38
C SER A 84 -2.37 12.23 -4.62
N ALA A 85 -3.65 12.58 -4.45
CA ALA A 85 -4.59 12.64 -5.56
C ALA A 85 -4.14 13.67 -6.62
N GLY A 86 -3.99 13.21 -7.86
CA GLY A 86 -3.53 14.01 -8.99
C GLY A 86 -2.01 14.14 -9.14
N GLU A 87 -1.23 13.47 -8.29
CA GLU A 87 0.22 13.33 -8.46
C GLU A 87 0.58 11.86 -8.70
N GLU A 88 1.68 11.64 -9.42
CA GLU A 88 2.26 10.30 -9.54
C GLU A 88 2.74 9.80 -8.17
N PRO A 89 2.50 8.52 -7.82
CA PRO A 89 3.04 7.91 -6.61
C PRO A 89 4.55 8.09 -6.51
N ARG A 90 5.02 8.52 -5.34
CA ARG A 90 6.45 8.50 -5.02
C ARG A 90 6.78 7.21 -4.29
N HIS A 91 7.91 6.60 -4.64
CA HIS A 91 8.36 5.32 -4.10
C HIS A 91 9.72 5.47 -3.42
N GLU A 92 9.83 4.89 -2.22
CA GLU A 92 11.06 4.74 -1.46
C GLU A 92 11.13 3.30 -0.91
N LYS A 93 12.34 2.82 -0.61
CA LYS A 93 12.56 1.50 0.01
C LYS A 93 13.21 1.70 1.37
N ILE A 94 12.68 1.05 2.41
CA ILE A 94 13.35 1.01 3.71
C ILE A 94 14.52 0.03 3.61
N GLU A 95 15.74 0.54 3.79
CA GLU A 95 16.95 -0.28 3.73
C GLU A 95 16.94 -1.39 4.79
N GLY A 96 17.24 -2.61 4.36
CA GLY A 96 17.26 -3.81 5.19
C GLY A 96 15.88 -4.34 5.57
N SER A 97 14.81 -3.78 5.02
CA SER A 97 13.45 -4.32 5.16
C SER A 97 13.09 -5.23 3.99
N GLY A 98 12.45 -6.35 4.29
CA GLY A 98 12.05 -7.37 3.32
C GLY A 98 12.88 -8.64 3.49
N VAL A 99 12.23 -9.81 3.51
CA VAL A 99 12.95 -11.07 3.73
C VAL A 99 13.74 -11.47 2.48
N TYR A 100 13.26 -11.03 1.31
CA TYR A 100 13.83 -11.37 0.02
C TYR A 100 14.56 -10.20 -0.65
N SER A 101 14.78 -9.11 0.07
CA SER A 101 15.48 -7.96 -0.47
C SER A 101 17.00 -8.15 -0.43
N GLU A 102 17.69 -7.64 -1.45
CA GLU A 102 19.15 -7.78 -1.59
C GLU A 102 19.92 -7.10 -0.43
N ASP A 103 19.31 -6.11 0.21
CA ASP A 103 19.85 -5.34 1.33
C ASP A 103 19.54 -5.93 2.71
N ALA A 104 18.86 -7.08 2.79
CA ALA A 104 18.52 -7.77 4.05
C ALA A 104 19.59 -8.76 4.54
N GLU A 105 20.71 -8.92 3.81
CA GLU A 105 21.80 -9.83 4.19
C GLU A 105 22.37 -9.49 5.58
N GLY A 106 22.42 -10.50 6.49
CA GLY A 106 23.02 -10.36 7.82
C GLY A 106 22.15 -9.70 8.89
N LEU A 107 20.93 -9.24 8.57
CA LEU A 107 20.03 -8.52 9.50
C LEU A 107 18.88 -9.37 10.06
N GLY A 108 18.84 -10.67 9.77
CA GLY A 108 17.83 -11.57 10.34
C GLY A 108 17.28 -12.66 9.41
N TYR A 109 17.96 -12.96 8.29
CA TYR A 109 17.63 -14.14 7.47
C TYR A 109 17.83 -15.41 8.30
N THR A 110 16.74 -15.92 8.89
CA THR A 110 16.72 -17.28 9.42
C THR A 110 16.54 -18.20 8.22
N VAL A 111 17.66 -18.61 7.60
CA VAL A 111 17.64 -19.84 6.81
C VAL A 111 17.10 -20.89 7.76
N SER A 112 15.97 -21.53 7.44
CA SER A 112 15.48 -22.65 8.22
C SER A 112 16.66 -23.62 8.43
N VAL A 113 17.12 -23.78 9.67
CA VAL A 113 18.12 -24.79 10.01
C VAL A 113 17.45 -26.14 9.77
N ARG A 114 17.99 -26.88 8.82
CA ARG A 114 17.59 -28.26 8.52
C ARG A 114 18.30 -29.23 9.45
#